data_AF-A6W9G2-F1
#
_entry.id   AF-A6W9G2-F1
#
_cell.length_a   1.000
_cell.length_b   1.000
_cell.length_c   1.000
_cell.angle_alpha   90.00
_cell.angle_beta   90.00
_cell.angle_gamma   90.00
#
_symmetry.space_group_name_H-M   'P 1'
#
loop_
_entity.id
_entity.type
_entity.pdbx_description
1 polymer ?
#
loop_
_entity_poly.entity_id
_entity_poly.type
_entity_poly.pdbx_seq_one_letter_code
_entity_poly.pdbx_strand_id
1 'polypeptide(L)'
;MTKNRSTRTATRTAATALAALATVTGVALAAPAQAADPRVGGQIGARYEALGGSGGFLGQPVTGETRTPNQRGSYVHFQGGSIYASPATGAHEVHGLIRDEWAAHGWEAGVLGFPTTDETATPNRAGAYNHFQGGSVYWSPATGAHEVHGAIRATWASYGWEAGAFGFPVSDEYDVPGGKRADFQGGSMQWTAKDGVTVIGDSAVAGCPAPFNDATPEQAAGCLARGWEQRDDEVMATYAVNAVTGELRGTPYAPMTFDGCSHPAKPTAATSARVECVFHIPAAAGSGAAPHGVDLHLGIGIYDGSAVVEDVEFIG
;
A
#
# COMPACT_ATOMS: atom_id res chain seq x y z
N MET A 1 9.96 -74.95 -43.87
CA MET A 1 9.99 -76.30 -43.27
C MET A 1 10.64 -76.21 -41.89
N THR A 2 10.14 -77.02 -40.98
CA THR A 2 10.09 -76.82 -39.51
C THR A 2 11.15 -77.66 -38.77
N LYS A 3 11.39 -77.28 -37.51
CA LYS A 3 11.93 -78.03 -36.32
C LYS A 3 13.44 -77.83 -36.05
N ASN A 4 13.90 -77.31 -34.90
CA ASN A 4 13.60 -77.44 -33.44
C ASN A 4 14.43 -78.53 -32.72
N ARG A 5 14.82 -78.21 -31.48
CA ARG A 5 15.58 -78.92 -30.40
C ARG A 5 17.08 -78.60 -30.39
N SER A 6 17.76 -78.40 -29.25
CA SER A 6 17.54 -78.87 -27.87
C SER A 6 18.38 -78.07 -26.85
N THR A 7 17.82 -77.83 -25.65
CA THR A 7 18.43 -77.91 -24.29
C THR A 7 19.84 -77.33 -24.00
N ARG A 8 20.00 -76.52 -22.94
CA ARG A 8 20.22 -76.91 -21.52
C ARG A 8 20.69 -75.71 -20.68
N THR A 9 20.26 -75.76 -19.43
CA THR A 9 20.47 -74.87 -18.28
C THR A 9 21.94 -74.69 -17.88
N ALA A 10 22.34 -73.49 -17.43
CA ALA A 10 23.47 -73.32 -16.50
C ALA A 10 23.30 -72.04 -15.65
N THR A 11 23.74 -72.17 -14.42
CA THR A 11 23.27 -71.51 -13.20
C THR A 11 24.06 -70.25 -12.87
N ARG A 12 23.41 -69.32 -12.16
CA ARG A 12 23.91 -68.04 -11.64
C ARG A 12 25.16 -68.18 -10.75
N THR A 13 26.13 -67.28 -10.94
CA THR A 13 27.05 -66.82 -9.90
C THR A 13 27.03 -65.30 -9.84
N ALA A 14 26.79 -64.78 -8.64
CA ALA A 14 26.66 -63.36 -8.33
C ALA A 14 28.03 -62.69 -8.26
N ALA A 15 28.15 -61.50 -8.85
CA ALA A 15 29.24 -60.56 -8.59
C ALA A 15 28.62 -59.27 -8.05
N THR A 16 28.75 -59.06 -6.75
CA THR A 16 28.42 -57.83 -6.04
C THR A 16 29.43 -56.75 -6.42
N ALA A 17 29.03 -55.78 -7.23
CA ALA A 17 29.81 -54.56 -7.47
C ALA A 17 29.45 -53.51 -6.40
N LEU A 18 30.40 -53.18 -5.52
CA LEU A 18 30.31 -52.00 -4.65
C LEU A 18 30.44 -50.75 -5.52
N ALA A 19 29.35 -49.99 -5.66
CA ALA A 19 29.42 -48.61 -6.16
C ALA A 19 29.79 -47.69 -4.99
N ALA A 20 31.01 -47.13 -5.02
CA ALA A 20 31.40 -46.08 -4.08
C ALA A 20 30.71 -44.76 -4.50
N LEU A 21 29.75 -44.28 -3.71
CA LEU A 21 29.24 -42.92 -3.83
C LEU A 21 30.31 -41.94 -3.32
N ALA A 22 30.92 -41.18 -4.22
CA ALA A 22 31.66 -39.98 -3.84
C ALA A 22 30.66 -38.85 -3.59
N THR A 23 30.42 -38.51 -2.32
CA THR A 23 29.74 -37.28 -1.96
C THR A 23 30.68 -36.11 -2.24
N VAL A 24 30.44 -35.36 -3.31
CA VAL A 24 31.07 -34.06 -3.51
C VAL A 24 30.42 -33.10 -2.52
N THR A 25 31.06 -32.87 -1.38
CA THR A 25 30.75 -31.72 -0.53
C THR A 25 31.20 -30.46 -1.27
N GLY A 26 30.27 -29.86 -2.01
CA GLY A 26 30.46 -28.53 -2.56
C GLY A 26 30.59 -27.54 -1.41
N VAL A 27 31.81 -27.13 -1.09
CA VAL A 27 32.03 -25.92 -0.30
C VAL A 27 31.63 -24.78 -1.21
N ALA A 28 30.44 -24.21 -1.00
CA ALA A 28 30.10 -22.92 -1.58
C ALA A 28 31.11 -21.91 -1.02
N LEU A 29 32.11 -21.56 -1.83
CA LEU A 29 32.94 -20.39 -1.56
C LEU A 29 31.98 -19.21 -1.57
N ALA A 30 31.65 -18.68 -0.39
CA ALA A 30 31.06 -17.37 -0.28
C ALA A 30 31.94 -16.42 -1.10
N ALA A 31 31.35 -15.74 -2.08
CA ALA A 31 32.03 -14.66 -2.79
C ALA A 31 32.68 -13.74 -1.75
N PRO A 32 33.90 -13.24 -1.99
CA PRO A 32 34.52 -12.32 -1.04
C PRO A 32 33.53 -11.18 -0.82
N ALA A 33 33.21 -10.89 0.44
CA ALA A 33 32.49 -9.66 0.79
C ALA A 33 33.23 -8.52 0.09
N GLN A 34 32.55 -7.86 -0.85
CA GLN A 34 33.13 -6.77 -1.62
C GLN A 34 33.70 -5.78 -0.61
N ALA A 35 34.98 -5.41 -0.76
CA ALA A 35 35.61 -4.49 0.17
C ALA A 35 34.80 -3.19 0.20
N ALA A 36 34.29 -2.81 1.37
CA ALA A 36 33.52 -1.60 1.57
C ALA A 36 34.25 -0.41 0.94
N ASP A 37 33.56 0.36 0.09
CA ASP A 37 34.13 1.58 -0.48
C ASP A 37 34.50 2.51 0.68
N PRO A 38 35.78 2.91 0.84
CA PRO A 38 36.21 3.76 1.96
C PRO A 38 35.51 5.13 1.98
N ARG A 39 34.80 5.50 0.91
CA ARG A 39 33.98 6.70 0.80
C ARG A 39 32.62 6.59 1.49
N VAL A 40 32.16 5.39 1.82
CA VAL A 40 30.79 5.14 2.32
C VAL A 40 30.85 4.27 3.58
N GLY A 41 30.60 4.87 4.74
CA GLY A 41 30.74 4.21 6.04
C GLY A 41 29.44 4.14 6.84
N GLY A 42 29.56 3.64 8.07
CA GLY A 42 28.47 3.67 9.05
C GLY A 42 27.14 3.10 8.56
N GLN A 43 26.04 3.79 8.91
CA GLN A 43 24.69 3.35 8.53
C GLN A 43 24.44 3.46 7.02
N ILE A 44 25.07 4.44 6.35
CA ILE A 44 24.92 4.62 4.90
C ILE A 44 25.56 3.46 4.15
N GLY A 45 26.78 3.09 4.52
CA GLY A 45 27.48 1.94 3.94
C GLY A 45 26.71 0.64 4.15
N ALA A 46 26.20 0.42 5.37
CA ALA A 46 25.37 -0.74 5.65
C ALA A 46 24.10 -0.80 4.79
N ARG A 47 23.42 0.34 4.57
CA ARG A 47 22.24 0.39 3.69
C ARG A 47 22.63 0.19 2.22
N TYR A 48 23.71 0.80 1.77
CA TYR A 48 24.22 0.65 0.42
C TYR A 48 24.52 -0.81 0.08
N GLU A 49 25.22 -1.53 0.96
CA GLU A 49 25.49 -2.96 0.77
C GLU A 49 24.21 -3.80 0.79
N ALA A 50 23.24 -3.46 1.65
CA ALA A 50 21.93 -4.13 1.67
C ALA A 50 21.14 -3.94 0.36
N LEU A 51 21.40 -2.88 -0.39
CA LEU A 51 20.82 -2.59 -1.70
C LEU A 51 21.66 -3.14 -2.88
N GLY A 52 22.64 -4.00 -2.60
CA GLY A 52 23.49 -4.66 -3.60
C GLY A 52 24.80 -3.91 -3.91
N GLY A 53 25.11 -2.86 -3.15
CA GLY A 53 26.35 -2.10 -3.29
C GLY A 53 26.58 -1.62 -4.71
N SER A 54 27.83 -1.74 -5.18
CA SER A 54 28.20 -1.29 -6.53
C SER A 54 27.57 -2.07 -7.70
N GLY A 55 27.03 -3.27 -7.44
CA GLY A 55 26.27 -4.04 -8.40
C GLY A 55 24.76 -3.77 -8.37
N GLY A 56 24.29 -2.98 -7.40
CA GLY A 56 22.90 -2.59 -7.24
C GLY A 56 22.50 -1.40 -8.12
N PHE A 57 21.22 -1.04 -8.06
CA PHE A 57 20.63 0.02 -8.90
C PHE A 57 21.19 1.42 -8.61
N LEU A 58 21.71 1.64 -7.39
CA LEU A 58 22.37 2.91 -7.04
C LEU A 58 23.70 3.11 -7.77
N GLY A 59 24.37 2.03 -8.19
CA GLY A 59 25.68 2.11 -8.84
C GLY A 59 26.77 2.64 -7.91
N GLN A 60 27.80 3.28 -8.48
CA GLN A 60 28.96 3.77 -7.73
C GLN A 60 28.64 5.06 -6.93
N PRO A 61 29.26 5.28 -5.76
CA PRO A 61 29.15 6.56 -5.08
C PRO A 61 29.89 7.65 -5.87
N VAL A 62 29.20 8.79 -6.02
CA VAL A 62 29.67 10.00 -6.71
C VAL A 62 30.31 10.97 -5.72
N THR A 63 29.86 10.97 -4.47
CA THR A 63 30.47 11.71 -3.36
C THR A 63 31.07 10.77 -2.32
N GLY A 64 31.89 11.32 -1.42
CA GLY A 64 32.13 10.69 -0.12
C GLY A 64 30.99 10.98 0.86
N GLU A 65 30.94 10.22 1.95
CA GLU A 65 30.02 10.48 3.05
C GLU A 65 30.26 11.88 3.62
N THR A 66 29.26 12.73 3.46
CA THR A 66 29.33 14.15 3.76
C THR A 66 28.28 14.51 4.78
N ARG A 67 28.61 15.42 5.70
CA ARG A 67 27.65 15.93 6.67
C ARG A 67 26.62 16.81 5.97
N THR A 68 25.35 16.64 6.29
CA THR A 68 24.28 17.49 5.77
C THR A 68 24.48 18.96 6.22
N PRO A 69 24.17 19.94 5.36
CA PRO A 69 24.27 21.36 5.70
C PRO A 69 23.58 21.76 7.02
N ASN A 70 22.42 21.16 7.33
CA ASN A 70 21.70 21.40 8.58
C ASN A 70 22.36 20.77 9.83
N GLN A 71 23.48 20.06 9.67
CA GLN A 71 24.19 19.36 10.73
C GLN A 71 23.33 18.37 11.52
N ARG A 72 22.31 17.75 10.90
CA ARG A 72 21.47 16.71 11.52
C ARG A 72 21.62 15.27 10.97
N GLY A 73 22.25 15.07 9.81
CA GLY A 73 22.63 13.75 9.31
C GLY A 73 23.86 13.70 8.38
N SER A 74 24.14 12.55 7.78
CA SER A 74 25.11 12.42 6.69
C SER A 74 24.40 11.95 5.43
N TYR A 75 25.06 12.11 4.28
CA TYR A 75 24.55 11.60 3.01
C TYR A 75 25.69 11.16 2.10
N VAL A 76 25.35 10.31 1.14
CA VAL A 76 26.15 10.02 -0.06
C VAL A 76 25.24 10.09 -1.28
N HIS A 77 25.72 10.75 -2.33
CA HIS A 77 25.12 10.65 -3.65
C HIS A 77 25.77 9.52 -4.44
N PHE A 78 24.94 8.75 -5.12
CA PHE A 78 25.29 7.66 -6.01
C PHE A 78 24.86 8.00 -7.44
N GLN A 79 25.28 7.21 -8.41
CA GLN A 79 24.88 7.40 -9.81
C GLN A 79 23.37 7.31 -9.99
N GLY A 80 22.73 6.37 -9.28
CA GLY A 80 21.31 6.08 -9.40
C GLY A 80 20.44 6.71 -8.32
N GLY A 81 20.99 7.43 -7.33
CA GLY A 81 20.19 7.96 -6.22
C GLY A 81 21.01 8.58 -5.09
N SER A 82 20.41 8.70 -3.92
CA SER A 82 21.06 9.17 -2.70
C SER A 82 20.73 8.26 -1.53
N ILE A 83 21.64 8.13 -0.57
CA ILE A 83 21.30 7.60 0.77
C ILE A 83 21.58 8.70 1.79
N TYR A 84 20.59 9.00 2.62
CA TYR A 84 20.68 9.95 3.72
C TYR A 84 20.49 9.23 5.04
N ALA A 85 21.30 9.55 6.04
CA ALA A 85 21.21 9.00 7.38
C ALA A 85 21.07 10.09 8.43
N SER A 86 20.14 9.92 9.37
CA SER A 86 20.08 10.75 10.58
C SER A 86 19.93 9.88 11.83
N PRO A 87 20.33 10.35 13.01
CA PRO A 87 20.10 9.60 14.25
C PRO A 87 18.62 9.28 14.51
N ALA A 88 17.70 10.10 13.99
CA ALA A 88 16.27 9.96 14.21
C ALA A 88 15.59 9.00 13.23
N THR A 89 16.10 8.88 12.00
CA THR A 89 15.46 8.11 10.92
C THR A 89 16.24 6.86 10.52
N GLY A 90 17.53 6.78 10.82
CA GLY A 90 18.41 5.79 10.21
C GLY A 90 18.77 6.16 8.77
N ALA A 91 19.38 5.22 8.05
CA ALA A 91 19.83 5.41 6.66
C ALA A 91 18.78 4.93 5.67
N HIS A 92 18.36 5.85 4.78
CA HIS A 92 17.34 5.60 3.78
C HIS A 92 17.74 6.11 2.41
N GLU A 93 17.34 5.33 1.42
CA GLU A 93 17.57 5.59 0.01
C GLU A 93 16.43 6.44 -0.59
N VAL A 94 16.78 7.34 -1.52
CA VAL A 94 15.83 8.11 -2.34
C VAL A 94 16.41 8.22 -3.76
N HIS A 95 15.64 7.89 -4.79
CA HIS A 95 16.09 7.91 -6.18
C HIS A 95 15.07 8.50 -7.15
N GLY A 96 15.46 8.52 -8.44
CA GLY A 96 14.60 8.90 -9.55
C GLY A 96 13.89 10.25 -9.36
N LEU A 97 12.62 10.29 -9.79
CA LEU A 97 11.81 11.50 -9.76
C LEU A 97 11.41 11.91 -8.34
N ILE A 98 11.34 10.97 -7.39
CA ILE A 98 11.06 11.28 -5.99
C ILE A 98 12.22 12.05 -5.36
N ARG A 99 13.45 11.64 -5.66
CA ARG A 99 14.66 12.35 -5.23
C ARG A 99 14.72 13.76 -5.82
N ASP A 100 14.39 13.90 -7.09
CA ASP A 100 14.42 15.20 -7.78
C ASP A 100 13.35 16.15 -7.23
N GLU A 101 12.17 15.63 -6.90
CA GLU A 101 11.10 16.39 -6.24
C GLU A 101 11.53 16.83 -4.83
N TRP A 102 12.01 15.89 -4.01
CA TRP A 102 12.54 16.22 -2.68
C TRP A 102 13.68 17.24 -2.73
N ALA A 103 14.52 17.18 -3.76
CA ALA A 103 15.57 18.16 -4.01
C ALA A 103 15.02 19.57 -4.27
N ALA A 104 13.94 19.67 -5.07
CA ALA A 104 13.27 20.93 -5.37
C ALA A 104 12.69 21.58 -4.10
N HIS A 105 12.27 20.75 -3.13
CA HIS A 105 11.78 21.19 -1.82
C HIS A 105 12.87 21.41 -0.76
N GLY A 106 14.14 21.47 -1.18
CA GLY A 106 15.25 21.84 -0.30
C GLY A 106 15.87 20.68 0.50
N TRP A 107 15.70 19.45 0.03
CA TRP A 107 16.30 18.25 0.63
C TRP A 107 15.95 18.10 2.13
N GLU A 108 16.90 17.67 2.94
CA GLU A 108 16.72 17.44 4.38
C GLU A 108 16.64 18.73 5.20
N ALA A 109 16.94 19.88 4.58
CA ALA A 109 16.78 21.21 5.18
C ALA A 109 15.37 21.79 4.93
N GLY A 110 14.64 21.23 3.96
CA GLY A 110 13.28 21.60 3.61
C GLY A 110 12.21 21.12 4.58
N VAL A 111 10.95 21.40 4.25
CA VAL A 111 9.78 21.05 5.06
C VAL A 111 9.64 19.53 5.28
N LEU A 112 10.05 18.74 4.29
CA LEU A 112 9.97 17.28 4.34
C LEU A 112 11.00 16.66 5.31
N GLY A 113 12.18 17.26 5.45
CA GLY A 113 13.24 16.73 6.32
C GLY A 113 13.87 15.43 5.79
N PHE A 114 14.37 14.59 6.69
CA PHE A 114 15.04 13.33 6.31
C PHE A 114 14.04 12.25 5.87
N PRO A 115 14.42 11.37 4.92
CA PRO A 115 13.63 10.19 4.60
C PRO A 115 13.52 9.24 5.79
N THR A 116 12.36 8.59 5.92
CA THR A 116 12.02 7.58 6.93
C THR A 116 11.75 6.20 6.32
N THR A 117 11.70 6.14 4.99
CA THR A 117 11.65 4.90 4.21
C THR A 117 12.61 5.01 3.04
N ASP A 118 12.99 3.86 2.51
CA ASP A 118 13.50 3.79 1.14
C ASP A 118 12.39 4.01 0.13
N GLU A 119 12.74 4.22 -1.14
CA GLU A 119 11.73 4.28 -2.19
C GLU A 119 11.02 2.94 -2.30
N THR A 120 9.70 2.96 -2.12
CA THR A 120 8.87 1.76 -2.02
C THR A 120 7.77 1.82 -3.07
N ALA A 121 7.57 0.70 -3.79
CA ALA A 121 6.47 0.60 -4.74
C ALA A 121 5.11 0.66 -4.02
N THR A 122 4.15 1.36 -4.63
CA THR A 122 2.78 1.39 -4.11
C THR A 122 2.11 0.01 -4.29
N PRO A 123 1.32 -0.49 -3.33
CA PRO A 123 0.85 -1.88 -3.30
C PRO A 123 -0.17 -2.22 -4.39
N ASN A 124 -1.11 -1.32 -4.69
CA ASN A 124 -2.29 -1.62 -5.51
C ASN A 124 -2.31 -0.88 -6.86
N ARG A 125 -1.52 0.18 -7.00
CA ARG A 125 -1.45 1.01 -8.21
C ARG A 125 0.00 1.14 -8.65
N ALA A 126 0.24 1.41 -9.93
CA ALA A 126 1.59 1.64 -10.42
C ALA A 126 2.11 3.00 -9.92
N GLY A 127 3.14 2.96 -9.09
CA GLY A 127 3.75 4.14 -8.48
C GLY A 127 4.81 3.75 -7.46
N ALA A 128 5.42 4.77 -6.87
CA ALA A 128 6.41 4.63 -5.81
C ALA A 128 6.28 5.80 -4.83
N TYR A 129 6.84 5.64 -3.63
CA TYR A 129 6.87 6.72 -2.65
C TYR A 129 8.07 6.62 -1.72
N ASN A 130 8.44 7.77 -1.16
CA ASN A 130 9.20 7.85 0.08
C ASN A 130 8.39 8.60 1.13
N HIS A 131 8.45 8.13 2.36
CA HIS A 131 8.05 8.93 3.51
C HIS A 131 9.26 9.70 4.05
N PHE A 132 8.97 10.89 4.57
CA PHE A 132 9.93 11.78 5.20
C PHE A 132 9.41 12.20 6.57
N GLN A 133 10.26 12.85 7.37
CA GLN A 133 9.89 13.32 8.71
C GLN A 133 8.66 14.23 8.72
N GLY A 134 8.56 15.13 7.74
CA GLY A 134 7.52 16.15 7.65
C GLY A 134 6.41 15.83 6.64
N GLY A 135 6.61 14.84 5.76
CA GLY A 135 5.68 14.59 4.65
C GLY A 135 5.94 13.30 3.89
N SER A 136 5.39 13.21 2.68
CA SER A 136 5.66 12.15 1.72
C SER A 136 5.91 12.77 0.37
N VAL A 137 6.67 12.07 -0.47
CA VAL A 137 6.65 12.29 -1.91
C VAL A 137 6.16 11.02 -2.57
N TYR A 138 5.16 11.16 -3.44
CA TYR A 138 4.58 10.06 -4.21
C TYR A 138 4.79 10.31 -5.69
N TRP A 139 5.14 9.26 -6.42
CA TRP A 139 5.25 9.27 -7.86
C TRP A 139 4.27 8.27 -8.50
N SER A 140 3.65 8.68 -9.60
CA SER A 140 2.99 7.76 -10.53
C SER A 140 3.34 8.08 -11.98
N PRO A 141 3.21 7.13 -12.92
CA PRO A 141 3.39 7.39 -14.34
C PRO A 141 2.45 8.48 -14.90
N ALA A 142 1.27 8.63 -14.29
CA ALA A 142 0.24 9.55 -14.76
C ALA A 142 0.40 10.97 -14.21
N THR A 143 0.93 11.11 -12.99
CA THR A 143 0.94 12.39 -12.27
C THR A 143 2.34 12.96 -12.12
N GLY A 144 3.41 12.16 -12.24
CA GLY A 144 4.74 12.60 -11.84
C GLY A 144 4.92 12.49 -10.32
N ALA A 145 6.00 13.09 -9.81
CA ALA A 145 6.33 13.08 -8.38
C ALA A 145 5.78 14.35 -7.73
N HIS A 146 5.11 14.20 -6.60
CA HIS A 146 4.54 15.32 -5.85
C HIS A 146 4.66 15.12 -4.35
N GLU A 147 4.93 16.22 -3.65
CA GLU A 147 4.97 16.22 -2.20
C GLU A 147 3.60 16.50 -1.57
N VAL A 148 3.33 15.87 -0.45
CA VAL A 148 2.20 16.19 0.42
C VAL A 148 2.69 16.13 1.87
N HIS A 149 2.34 17.09 2.71
CA HIS A 149 2.86 17.19 4.07
C HIS A 149 1.80 17.58 5.12
N GLY A 150 2.24 17.67 6.37
CA GLY A 150 1.43 18.19 7.48
C GLY A 150 0.01 17.61 7.60
N ALA A 151 -0.96 18.51 7.78
CA ALA A 151 -2.36 18.14 8.02
C ALA A 151 -3.04 17.56 6.77
N ILE A 152 -2.73 18.07 5.58
CA ILE A 152 -3.31 17.56 4.33
C ILE A 152 -2.87 16.11 4.10
N ARG A 153 -1.58 15.81 4.26
CA ARG A 153 -1.08 14.42 4.19
C ARG A 153 -1.75 13.52 5.22
N ALA A 154 -1.90 13.99 6.46
CA ALA A 154 -2.52 13.19 7.52
C ALA A 154 -4.00 12.88 7.21
N THR A 155 -4.72 13.85 6.64
CA THR A 155 -6.08 13.62 6.14
C THR A 155 -6.06 12.67 4.95
N TRP A 156 -5.26 12.91 3.91
CA TRP A 156 -5.19 12.00 2.76
C TRP A 156 -4.83 10.55 3.15
N ALA A 157 -3.94 10.38 4.12
CA ALA A 157 -3.63 9.07 4.73
C ALA A 157 -4.85 8.38 5.33
N SER A 158 -5.72 9.12 6.04
CA SER A 158 -6.95 8.57 6.60
C SER A 158 -7.99 8.23 5.53
N TYR A 159 -7.79 8.68 4.29
CA TYR A 159 -8.61 8.35 3.12
C TYR A 159 -8.01 7.24 2.26
N GLY A 160 -7.03 6.49 2.79
CA GLY A 160 -6.45 5.34 2.09
C GLY A 160 -5.31 5.68 1.15
N TRP A 161 -4.67 6.85 1.31
CA TRP A 161 -3.53 7.28 0.50
C TRP A 161 -3.85 7.24 -1.01
N GLU A 162 -2.90 6.79 -1.83
CA GLU A 162 -3.03 6.67 -3.28
C GLU A 162 -3.94 5.53 -3.73
N ALA A 163 -4.20 4.56 -2.85
CA ALA A 163 -5.18 3.51 -3.09
C ALA A 163 -6.60 4.09 -3.03
N GLY A 164 -6.81 5.05 -2.13
CA GLY A 164 -8.05 5.77 -1.85
C GLY A 164 -8.74 6.46 -3.02
N ALA A 165 -9.95 6.95 -2.75
CA ALA A 165 -10.78 7.69 -3.71
C ALA A 165 -10.11 8.96 -4.28
N PHE A 166 -9.17 9.57 -3.54
CA PHE A 166 -8.41 10.73 -4.03
C PHE A 166 -7.30 10.33 -5.01
N GLY A 167 -6.82 9.08 -4.97
CA GLY A 167 -5.70 8.63 -5.79
C GLY A 167 -4.40 9.36 -5.49
N PHE A 168 -3.50 9.40 -6.48
CA PHE A 168 -2.22 10.08 -6.36
C PHE A 168 -2.37 11.61 -6.31
N PRO A 169 -1.44 12.32 -5.65
CA PRO A 169 -1.31 13.76 -5.82
C PRO A 169 -1.00 14.12 -7.28
N VAL A 170 -1.57 15.24 -7.75
CA VAL A 170 -1.32 15.86 -9.07
C VAL A 170 -0.67 17.24 -8.94
N SER A 171 -0.49 17.70 -7.71
CA SER A 171 0.27 18.90 -7.37
C SER A 171 0.99 18.68 -6.04
N ASP A 172 2.04 19.48 -5.81
CA ASP A 172 2.54 19.73 -4.46
C ASP A 172 1.51 20.51 -3.64
N GLU A 173 1.77 20.70 -2.34
CA GLU A 173 1.04 21.71 -1.57
C GLU A 173 1.40 23.12 -2.04
N TYR A 174 0.39 23.91 -2.41
CA TYR A 174 0.54 25.31 -2.81
C TYR A 174 -0.24 26.26 -1.91
N ASP A 175 0.21 27.52 -1.90
CA ASP A 175 -0.41 28.58 -1.12
C ASP A 175 -1.80 28.96 -1.63
N VAL A 176 -2.75 29.07 -0.71
CA VAL A 176 -4.08 29.64 -0.95
C VAL A 176 -4.40 30.68 0.15
N PRO A 177 -5.36 31.60 -0.06
CA PRO A 177 -5.73 32.56 0.98
C PRO A 177 -6.09 31.87 2.30
N GLY A 178 -5.29 32.13 3.34
CA GLY A 178 -5.51 31.58 4.68
C GLY A 178 -4.96 30.18 4.92
N GLY A 179 -4.24 29.57 3.98
CA GLY A 179 -3.56 28.29 4.22
C GLY A 179 -2.94 27.63 2.99
N LYS A 180 -3.13 26.32 2.86
CA LYS A 180 -2.49 25.43 1.87
C LYS A 180 -3.51 24.58 1.15
N ARG A 181 -3.21 24.15 -0.07
CA ARG A 181 -4.03 23.20 -0.83
C ARG A 181 -3.12 22.24 -1.58
N ALA A 182 -3.52 20.98 -1.64
CA ALA A 182 -2.99 20.01 -2.60
C ALA A 182 -4.13 19.45 -3.44
N ASP A 183 -3.82 19.18 -4.71
CA ASP A 183 -4.74 18.56 -5.65
C ASP A 183 -4.31 17.11 -5.88
N PHE A 184 -5.30 16.24 -6.01
CA PHE A 184 -5.20 14.80 -6.22
C PHE A 184 -6.06 14.41 -7.43
N GLN A 185 -5.87 13.19 -7.94
CA GLN A 185 -6.63 12.69 -9.09
C GLN A 185 -8.16 12.76 -8.88
N GLY A 186 -8.62 12.49 -7.66
CA GLY A 186 -10.04 12.46 -7.28
C GLY A 186 -10.57 13.73 -6.61
N GLY A 187 -9.80 14.82 -6.54
CA GLY A 187 -10.24 16.05 -5.89
C GLY A 187 -9.10 16.79 -5.22
N SER A 188 -9.41 17.62 -4.23
CA SER A 188 -8.43 18.48 -3.56
C SER A 188 -8.64 18.47 -2.06
N MET A 189 -7.59 18.79 -1.31
CA MET A 189 -7.68 19.04 0.11
C MET A 189 -7.06 20.40 0.41
N GLN A 190 -7.80 21.24 1.14
CA GLN A 190 -7.36 22.56 1.54
C GLN A 190 -7.30 22.66 3.05
N TRP A 191 -6.16 23.04 3.59
CA TRP A 191 -6.02 23.40 4.98
C TRP A 191 -6.09 24.92 5.16
N THR A 192 -6.87 25.40 6.14
CA THR A 192 -6.76 26.77 6.65
C THR A 192 -6.58 26.76 8.17
N ALA A 193 -5.99 27.81 8.72
CA ALA A 193 -5.85 27.95 10.17
C ALA A 193 -7.21 28.02 10.91
N LYS A 194 -8.27 28.43 10.20
CA LYS A 194 -9.62 28.60 10.75
C LYS A 194 -10.41 27.31 10.74
N ASP A 195 -10.38 26.60 9.61
CA ASP A 195 -11.33 25.52 9.31
C ASP A 195 -10.66 24.13 9.37
N GLY A 196 -9.33 24.06 9.55
CA GLY A 196 -8.60 22.82 9.42
C GLY A 196 -8.58 22.33 7.97
N VAL A 197 -8.49 21.02 7.75
CA VAL A 197 -8.54 20.43 6.40
C VAL A 197 -9.99 20.31 5.94
N THR A 198 -10.33 21.02 4.88
CA THR A 198 -11.55 20.87 4.09
C THR A 198 -11.24 20.03 2.85
N VAL A 199 -12.06 19.02 2.60
CA VAL A 199 -11.97 18.17 1.42
C VAL A 199 -12.89 18.73 0.34
N ILE A 200 -12.37 18.89 -0.89
CA ILE A 200 -13.03 19.58 -2.00
C ILE A 200 -12.99 18.67 -3.24
N GLY A 201 -14.10 18.04 -3.59
CA GLY A 201 -14.19 17.15 -4.75
C GLY A 201 -15.24 16.07 -4.53
N ASP A 202 -15.57 15.34 -5.59
CA ASP A 202 -16.40 14.15 -5.47
C ASP A 202 -15.56 13.01 -4.88
N SER A 203 -16.11 12.24 -3.95
CA SER A 203 -15.68 10.86 -3.80
C SER A 203 -15.68 10.21 -5.20
N ALA A 204 -14.84 9.21 -5.48
CA ALA A 204 -14.83 8.52 -6.80
C ALA A 204 -16.23 8.06 -7.29
N VAL A 205 -17.23 8.07 -6.41
CA VAL A 205 -18.66 7.95 -6.69
C VAL A 205 -19.37 9.32 -6.69
N ALA A 206 -19.93 9.73 -7.83
CA ALA A 206 -20.76 10.93 -7.96
C ALA A 206 -21.91 10.94 -6.91
N GLY A 207 -22.05 12.05 -6.18
CA GLY A 207 -23.11 12.24 -5.17
C GLY A 207 -22.85 11.62 -3.79
N CYS A 208 -21.62 11.19 -3.53
CA CYS A 208 -21.20 10.61 -2.25
C CYS A 208 -20.25 11.56 -1.49
N PRO A 209 -20.58 11.98 -0.24
CA PRO A 209 -19.78 12.96 0.48
C PRO A 209 -18.50 12.37 1.10
N ALA A 210 -17.48 13.21 1.19
CA ALA A 210 -16.22 13.02 1.91
C ALA A 210 -16.09 14.14 2.98
N PRO A 211 -15.88 13.84 4.28
CA PRO A 211 -15.62 12.52 4.87
C PRO A 211 -16.83 11.59 4.90
N PHE A 212 -16.54 10.31 4.74
CA PHE A 212 -17.49 9.20 4.76
C PHE A 212 -18.34 9.13 6.04
N ASN A 213 -17.83 9.70 7.15
CA ASN A 213 -18.47 9.74 8.46
C ASN A 213 -19.61 10.78 8.59
N ASP A 214 -19.78 11.67 7.61
CA ASP A 214 -20.82 12.70 7.61
C ASP A 214 -22.01 12.33 6.71
N ALA A 215 -21.98 11.16 6.07
CA ALA A 215 -23.11 10.64 5.30
C ALA A 215 -24.26 10.27 6.24
N THR A 216 -25.47 10.74 5.95
CA THR A 216 -26.68 10.14 6.55
C THR A 216 -26.77 8.65 6.19
N PRO A 217 -27.42 7.80 7.00
CA PRO A 217 -27.60 6.39 6.67
C PRO A 217 -28.15 6.15 5.26
N GLU A 218 -29.08 6.99 4.82
CA GLU A 218 -29.68 6.95 3.48
C GLU A 218 -28.66 7.32 2.39
N GLN A 219 -27.78 8.30 2.64
CA GLN A 219 -26.69 8.64 1.72
C GLN A 219 -25.63 7.54 1.66
N ALA A 220 -25.27 6.95 2.79
CA ALA A 220 -24.32 5.83 2.85
C ALA A 220 -24.86 4.60 2.10
N ALA A 221 -26.13 4.26 2.29
CA ALA A 221 -26.82 3.20 1.54
C ALA A 221 -26.84 3.46 0.03
N GLY A 222 -27.11 4.71 -0.40
CA GLY A 222 -27.05 5.09 -1.81
C GLY A 222 -25.64 5.00 -2.40
N CYS A 223 -24.60 5.32 -1.61
CA CYS A 223 -23.20 5.22 -2.03
C CYS A 223 -22.70 3.78 -2.11
N LEU A 224 -23.16 2.94 -1.18
CA LEU A 224 -22.95 1.50 -1.20
C LEU A 224 -23.57 0.88 -2.45
N ALA A 225 -24.84 1.16 -2.75
CA ALA A 225 -25.49 0.67 -3.96
C ALA A 225 -24.75 1.08 -5.25
N ARG A 226 -24.22 2.31 -5.30
CA ARG A 226 -23.39 2.78 -6.43
C ARG A 226 -22.03 2.09 -6.52
N GLY A 227 -21.37 1.81 -5.39
CA GLY A 227 -20.15 1.00 -5.36
C GLY A 227 -20.38 -0.41 -5.92
N TRP A 228 -21.50 -1.02 -5.57
CA TRP A 228 -21.89 -2.33 -6.10
C TRP A 228 -22.12 -2.29 -7.62
N GLU A 229 -22.81 -1.26 -8.12
CA GLU A 229 -23.01 -1.07 -9.57
C GLU A 229 -21.69 -0.93 -10.34
N GLN A 230 -20.72 -0.25 -9.72
CA GLN A 230 -19.41 0.02 -10.31
C GLN A 230 -18.41 -1.14 -10.12
N ARG A 231 -18.78 -2.16 -9.33
CA ARG A 231 -17.87 -3.22 -8.85
C ARG A 231 -16.62 -2.64 -8.19
N ASP A 232 -16.84 -1.62 -7.35
CA ASP A 232 -15.81 -0.94 -6.59
C ASP A 232 -15.87 -1.41 -5.14
N ASP A 233 -15.04 -2.40 -4.83
CA ASP A 233 -15.00 -3.06 -3.51
C ASP A 233 -14.53 -2.09 -2.41
N GLU A 234 -13.79 -1.04 -2.77
CA GLU A 234 -13.26 -0.04 -1.84
C GLU A 234 -14.32 0.97 -1.43
N VAL A 235 -15.13 1.43 -2.39
CA VAL A 235 -16.34 2.22 -2.12
C VAL A 235 -17.31 1.41 -1.26
N MET A 236 -17.50 0.13 -1.59
CA MET A 236 -18.36 -0.77 -0.83
C MET A 236 -17.89 -0.89 0.62
N ALA A 237 -16.61 -1.16 0.84
CA ALA A 237 -15.99 -1.24 2.17
C ALA A 237 -16.20 0.04 2.97
N THR A 238 -15.99 1.19 2.33
CA THR A 238 -15.99 2.52 2.95
C THR A 238 -17.39 2.94 3.42
N TYR A 239 -18.42 2.63 2.63
CA TYR A 239 -19.80 3.01 2.96
C TYR A 239 -20.57 1.91 3.71
N ALA A 240 -20.17 0.65 3.64
CA ALA A 240 -20.86 -0.41 4.36
C ALA A 240 -20.75 -0.22 5.88
N VAL A 241 -19.57 0.17 6.40
CA VAL A 241 -19.38 0.51 7.82
C VAL A 241 -20.25 1.70 8.26
N ASN A 242 -20.46 2.68 7.38
CA ASN A 242 -21.24 3.90 7.69
C ASN A 242 -22.76 3.73 7.48
N ALA A 243 -23.20 2.87 6.56
CA ALA A 243 -24.60 2.48 6.43
C ALA A 243 -25.06 1.68 7.67
N VAL A 244 -24.14 0.89 8.25
CA VAL A 244 -24.33 0.08 9.46
C VAL A 244 -24.47 0.90 10.75
N THR A 245 -23.88 2.10 10.84
CA THR A 245 -23.87 2.90 12.09
C THR A 245 -25.17 3.65 12.37
N GLY A 246 -26.15 3.65 11.45
CA GLY A 246 -27.49 4.20 11.68
C GLY A 246 -28.34 3.39 12.67
N GLU A 247 -28.27 2.06 12.60
CA GLU A 247 -29.04 1.16 13.48
C GLU A 247 -28.33 0.86 14.81
N LEU A 248 -27.00 1.02 14.89
CA LEU A 248 -26.17 0.69 16.06
C LEU A 248 -25.91 1.87 17.02
N ARG A 249 -26.81 2.86 17.10
CA ARG A 249 -26.67 3.95 18.08
C ARG A 249 -26.68 3.41 19.51
N GLY A 250 -25.50 3.28 20.12
CA GLY A 250 -25.33 3.04 21.56
C GLY A 250 -24.19 2.11 21.96
N THR A 251 -23.51 1.44 21.03
CA THR A 251 -22.43 0.50 21.36
C THR A 251 -21.07 0.97 20.86
N PRO A 252 -20.02 0.96 21.70
CA PRO A 252 -18.65 1.25 21.29
C PRO A 252 -18.08 0.02 20.59
N TYR A 253 -18.12 -0.04 19.26
CA TYR A 253 -17.46 -1.13 18.55
C TYR A 253 -15.97 -0.84 18.32
N ALA A 254 -15.16 -1.87 18.57
CA ALA A 254 -13.74 -1.97 18.22
C ALA A 254 -13.55 -1.81 16.70
N PRO A 255 -12.33 -1.49 16.20
CA PRO A 255 -12.09 -1.33 14.77
C PRO A 255 -12.47 -2.60 14.01
N MET A 256 -13.55 -2.56 13.24
CA MET A 256 -13.97 -3.68 12.39
C MET A 256 -13.05 -3.78 11.18
N THR A 257 -12.68 -5.00 10.78
CA THR A 257 -11.99 -5.26 9.51
C THR A 257 -12.99 -5.78 8.50
N PHE A 258 -12.95 -5.23 7.29
CA PHE A 258 -13.82 -5.64 6.18
C PHE A 258 -13.11 -6.71 5.35
N ASP A 259 -13.82 -7.81 5.07
CA ASP A 259 -13.27 -8.97 4.37
C ASP A 259 -13.72 -9.07 2.90
N GLY A 260 -14.77 -8.34 2.51
CA GLY A 260 -15.29 -8.31 1.15
C GLY A 260 -16.81 -8.35 1.08
N CYS A 261 -17.36 -8.06 -0.10
CA CYS A 261 -18.78 -8.24 -0.41
C CYS A 261 -18.97 -9.24 -1.56
N SER A 262 -20.12 -9.90 -1.63
CA SER A 262 -20.52 -10.69 -2.78
C SER A 262 -20.96 -9.78 -3.94
N HIS A 263 -20.59 -10.15 -5.17
CA HIS A 263 -20.95 -9.41 -6.39
C HIS A 263 -21.86 -10.26 -7.29
N PRO A 264 -23.11 -10.53 -6.88
CA PRO A 264 -24.05 -11.21 -7.74
C PRO A 264 -24.22 -10.44 -9.06
N ALA A 265 -24.48 -11.18 -10.15
CA ALA A 265 -24.76 -10.55 -11.43
C ALA A 265 -25.98 -9.62 -11.31
N LYS A 266 -25.93 -8.45 -11.95
CA LYS A 266 -27.04 -7.48 -11.92
C LYS A 266 -28.31 -8.16 -12.45
N PRO A 267 -29.42 -8.14 -11.69
CA PRO A 267 -30.68 -8.70 -12.18
C PRO A 267 -31.14 -7.96 -13.45
N THR A 268 -31.76 -8.69 -14.38
CA THR A 268 -32.21 -8.14 -15.67
C THR A 268 -33.64 -7.59 -15.63
N ALA A 269 -34.32 -7.65 -14.48
CA ALA A 269 -35.68 -7.18 -14.23
C ALA A 269 -35.80 -6.56 -12.82
N ALA A 270 -36.98 -6.04 -12.47
CA ALA A 270 -37.32 -5.51 -11.14
C ALA A 270 -37.37 -6.65 -10.08
N THR A 271 -36.19 -7.13 -9.71
CA THR A 271 -35.94 -8.17 -8.71
C THR A 271 -34.76 -7.73 -7.86
N SER A 272 -34.76 -8.13 -6.59
CA SER A 272 -33.68 -7.82 -5.67
C SER A 272 -32.51 -8.80 -5.78
N ALA A 273 -31.31 -8.31 -5.52
CA ALA A 273 -30.09 -9.08 -5.34
C ALA A 273 -29.65 -8.95 -3.88
N ARG A 274 -29.31 -10.06 -3.23
CA ARG A 274 -28.71 -10.04 -1.89
C ARG A 274 -27.19 -9.92 -2.04
N VAL A 275 -26.64 -8.81 -1.55
CA VAL A 275 -25.21 -8.59 -1.39
C VAL A 275 -24.85 -8.96 0.04
N GLU A 276 -23.86 -9.82 0.20
CA GLU A 276 -23.40 -10.30 1.49
C GLU A 276 -22.02 -9.70 1.74
N CYS A 277 -21.88 -8.89 2.77
CA CYS A 277 -20.62 -8.25 3.15
C CYS A 277 -20.15 -8.83 4.48
N VAL A 278 -18.90 -9.30 4.54
CA VAL A 278 -18.34 -9.97 5.72
C VAL A 278 -17.47 -8.99 6.50
N PHE A 279 -17.71 -8.91 7.81
CA PHE A 279 -16.92 -8.10 8.73
C PHE A 279 -16.36 -8.96 9.86
N HIS A 280 -15.13 -8.66 10.27
CA HIS A 280 -14.53 -9.21 11.47
C HIS A 280 -14.41 -8.15 12.55
N ILE A 281 -14.92 -8.47 13.73
CA ILE A 281 -14.74 -7.62 14.90
C ILE A 281 -13.60 -8.22 15.74
N PRO A 282 -12.45 -7.54 15.86
CA PRO A 282 -11.40 -7.99 16.73
C PRO A 282 -11.89 -7.93 18.17
N ALA A 283 -11.48 -8.91 18.97
CA ALA A 283 -11.76 -8.91 20.39
C ALA A 283 -11.27 -7.61 21.03
N ALA A 284 -12.10 -7.01 21.88
CA ALA A 284 -11.70 -5.83 22.65
C ALA A 284 -10.45 -6.19 23.48
N ALA A 285 -9.42 -5.35 23.41
CA ALA A 285 -8.15 -5.60 24.07
C ALA A 285 -8.35 -5.86 25.58
N GLY A 286 -7.93 -7.02 26.07
CA GLY A 286 -8.06 -7.41 27.48
C GLY A 286 -9.41 -8.02 27.89
N SER A 287 -10.36 -8.21 26.97
CA SER A 287 -11.68 -8.79 27.28
C SER A 287 -11.69 -10.31 27.46
N GLY A 288 -10.70 -11.02 26.92
CA GLY A 288 -10.71 -12.49 26.86
C GLY A 288 -11.78 -13.09 25.93
N ALA A 289 -12.57 -12.25 25.25
CA ALA A 289 -13.53 -12.68 24.24
C ALA A 289 -12.80 -13.16 22.98
N ALA A 290 -13.34 -14.17 22.31
CA ALA A 290 -12.87 -14.53 20.97
C ALA A 290 -13.33 -13.46 19.96
N PRO A 291 -12.53 -13.16 18.92
CA PRO A 291 -13.04 -12.44 17.76
C PRO A 291 -14.24 -13.22 17.18
N HIS A 292 -15.25 -12.49 16.73
CA HIS A 292 -16.42 -13.06 16.08
C HIS A 292 -16.61 -12.38 14.72
N GLY A 293 -16.96 -13.19 13.71
CA GLY A 293 -17.41 -12.69 12.43
C GLY A 293 -18.84 -12.19 12.57
N VAL A 294 -19.16 -11.11 11.86
CA VAL A 294 -20.52 -10.64 11.69
C VAL A 294 -20.77 -10.55 10.19
N ASP A 295 -21.77 -11.27 9.72
CA ASP A 295 -22.23 -11.20 8.34
C ASP A 295 -23.26 -10.08 8.23
N LEU A 296 -23.02 -9.13 7.34
CA LEU A 296 -23.99 -8.11 6.95
C LEU A 296 -24.66 -8.55 5.66
N HIS A 297 -25.96 -8.78 5.74
CA HIS A 297 -26.79 -9.05 4.58
C HIS A 297 -27.49 -7.77 4.13
N LEU A 298 -27.27 -7.39 2.87
CA LEU A 298 -27.87 -6.23 2.25
C LEU A 298 -28.77 -6.69 1.11
N GLY A 299 -30.06 -6.42 1.20
CA GLY A 299 -30.97 -6.52 0.06
C GLY A 299 -30.80 -5.30 -0.83
N ILE A 300 -30.43 -5.47 -2.10
CA ILE A 300 -30.34 -4.39 -3.10
C ILE A 300 -31.35 -4.63 -4.22
N GLY A 301 -32.32 -3.74 -4.37
CA GLY A 301 -33.29 -3.73 -5.46
C GLY A 301 -32.83 -2.90 -6.65
N ILE A 302 -33.27 -3.27 -7.87
CA ILE A 302 -33.10 -2.42 -9.06
C ILE A 302 -34.46 -1.82 -9.45
N TYR A 303 -34.54 -0.49 -9.42
CA TYR A 303 -35.71 0.27 -9.80
C TYR A 303 -35.33 1.31 -10.85
N ASP A 304 -36.03 1.32 -12.00
CA ASP A 304 -35.80 2.27 -13.10
C ASP A 304 -34.32 2.38 -13.55
N GLY A 305 -33.56 1.30 -13.41
CA GLY A 305 -32.15 1.21 -13.78
C GLY A 305 -31.15 1.52 -12.67
N SER A 306 -31.62 2.02 -11.52
CA SER A 306 -30.80 2.39 -10.35
C SER A 306 -30.90 1.34 -9.24
N ALA A 307 -29.76 1.03 -8.61
CA ALA A 307 -29.70 0.22 -7.41
C ALA A 307 -30.14 1.00 -6.15
N VAL A 308 -30.95 0.36 -5.30
CA VAL A 308 -31.47 0.89 -4.04
C VAL A 308 -31.33 -0.17 -2.96
N VAL A 309 -30.95 0.20 -1.74
CA VAL A 309 -30.95 -0.73 -0.59
C VAL A 309 -32.39 -0.92 -0.10
N GLU A 310 -32.83 -2.18 -0.05
CA GLU A 310 -34.17 -2.59 0.38
C GLU A 310 -34.20 -3.13 1.82
N ASP A 311 -33.12 -3.79 2.25
CA ASP A 311 -33.04 -4.47 3.55
C ASP A 311 -31.60 -4.53 4.07
N VAL A 312 -31.45 -4.50 5.39
CA VAL A 312 -30.17 -4.62 6.10
C VAL A 312 -30.37 -5.59 7.28
N GLU A 313 -29.64 -6.70 7.29
CA GLU A 313 -29.75 -7.74 8.30
C GLU A 313 -28.35 -8.14 8.81
N PHE A 314 -28.17 -8.22 10.13
CA PHE A 314 -26.93 -8.70 10.75
C PHE A 314 -27.09 -10.13 11.23
N ILE A 315 -26.16 -11.00 10.84
CA ILE A 315 -26.08 -12.38 11.32
C ILE A 315 -24.75 -12.53 12.06
N GLY A 316 -24.81 -12.97 13.32
CA GLY A 316 -23.65 -13.21 14.18
C GLY A 316 -23.69 -14.59 14.83
#